data_AF-A0A3D1QUF4-F1
#
_entry.id   AF-A0A3D1QUF4-F1
#
_cell.length_a   1.000
_cell.length_b   1.000
_cell.length_c   1.000
_cell.angle_alpha   90.00
_cell.angle_beta   90.00
_cell.angle_gamma   90.00
#
_symmetry.space_group_name_H-M   'P 1'
#
loop_
_entity.id
_entity.type
_entity.pdbx_description
1 polymer ?
#
loop_
_entity_poly.entity_id
_entity_poly.type
_entity_poly.pdbx_seq_one_letter_code
_entity_poly.pdbx_strand_id
1 'polypeptide(L)'
;RRNGNTEIYARNLDTNEERRIDSPPGGFDLKPAVAGGIIVWQACTSLGICDIWAHDWASRTSRAITSTPSGDERFADIDDGRVVYDGLRDGDRDIYLFDLRTGEELRLELPGEQIYPNISGDFVAFEELAGEGYHIRLWHLPSGAVFDVTGSEGYQFLNDIDGNRIVYTDDRNGHLDIYMFEFELTLPPASVVDCASAAETEPLVDVVFRRTTGRPNEYSVPFSAAAGPGLVCVENPAEGAPRVTSATLTLNQASLLLPGDLKDEEENILPAIELRPTLQASNLLEARMAGKPGSALRVRVYALEAASPTALPKASPIRADSTSPGIAAHSGTALRPRAVMSLGAASEVAVAGLVDETNGVRRPQEEKRPAASALVPMPGYGCSQSGPGALAPAALIAALLALLVRPSRCLARTPRRRSIF
;
A
#
# COMPACT_ATOMS: atom_id res chain seq x y z
N ARG A 1 6.63 -23.46 6.38
CA ARG A 1 8.08 -23.31 6.64
C ARG A 1 8.82 -24.50 6.05
N ARG A 2 9.92 -24.30 5.32
CA ARG A 2 10.74 -25.41 4.79
C ARG A 2 12.16 -25.47 5.39
N ASN A 3 12.73 -24.32 5.76
CA ASN A 3 14.10 -24.18 6.28
C ASN A 3 14.17 -23.49 7.65
N GLY A 4 13.24 -23.78 8.58
CA GLY A 4 13.18 -23.16 9.91
C GLY A 4 12.43 -21.82 9.97
N ASN A 5 12.65 -20.93 9.00
CA ASN A 5 11.94 -19.64 8.90
C ASN A 5 10.69 -19.73 7.99
N THR A 6 9.83 -18.70 8.08
CA THR A 6 8.80 -18.43 7.06
C THR A 6 9.43 -17.61 5.95
N GLU A 7 9.11 -17.93 4.70
CA GLU A 7 9.88 -17.59 3.50
C GLU A 7 8.90 -17.57 2.32
N ILE A 8 9.06 -16.64 1.38
CA ILE A 8 8.22 -16.61 0.17
C ILE A 8 8.77 -17.57 -0.90
N TYR A 9 7.88 -18.43 -1.41
CA TYR A 9 8.12 -19.26 -2.57
C TYR A 9 7.09 -18.93 -3.63
N ALA A 10 7.54 -18.75 -4.87
CA ALA A 10 6.66 -18.51 -6.01
C ALA A 10 6.91 -19.58 -7.08
N ARG A 11 5.82 -19.97 -7.75
CA ARG A 11 5.80 -21.09 -8.70
C ARG A 11 5.14 -20.66 -9.99
N ASN A 12 5.85 -20.83 -11.09
CA ASN A 12 5.25 -20.73 -12.42
C ASN A 12 4.35 -21.95 -12.63
N LEU A 13 3.07 -21.72 -12.95
CA LEU A 13 2.07 -22.79 -13.05
C LEU A 13 2.17 -23.58 -14.37
N ASP A 14 2.69 -22.97 -15.43
CA ASP A 14 2.89 -23.61 -16.74
C ASP A 14 4.11 -24.54 -16.73
N THR A 15 5.25 -24.03 -16.26
CA THR A 15 6.53 -24.77 -16.25
C THR A 15 6.72 -25.63 -15.01
N ASN A 16 5.92 -25.38 -13.96
CA ASN A 16 6.10 -25.94 -12.61
C ASN A 16 7.44 -25.55 -11.93
N GLU A 17 8.17 -24.58 -12.47
CA GLU A 17 9.36 -24.01 -11.83
C GLU A 17 8.97 -23.31 -10.52
N GLU A 18 9.46 -23.82 -9.39
CA GLU A 18 9.31 -23.21 -8.07
C GLU A 18 10.65 -22.59 -7.65
N ARG A 19 10.61 -21.33 -7.19
CA ARG A 19 11.79 -20.65 -6.64
C ARG A 19 11.46 -19.98 -5.31
N ARG A 20 12.43 -19.96 -4.40
CA ARG A 20 12.41 -19.04 -3.25
C ARG A 20 12.62 -17.63 -3.78
N ILE A 21 11.93 -16.65 -3.20
CA ILE A 21 12.19 -15.23 -3.43
C ILE A 21 13.30 -14.79 -2.47
N ASP A 22 14.30 -14.08 -2.97
CA ASP A 22 15.41 -13.60 -2.15
C ASP A 22 14.94 -12.41 -1.28
N SER A 23 15.02 -12.59 0.03
CA SER A 23 14.64 -11.65 1.08
C SER A 23 15.85 -11.29 1.99
N PRO A 24 15.75 -10.23 2.83
CA PRO A 24 16.83 -9.85 3.74
C PRO A 24 17.25 -10.97 4.70
N PRO A 25 18.56 -11.18 4.94
CA PRO A 25 19.02 -12.24 5.83
C PRO A 25 18.65 -11.97 7.30
N GLY A 26 18.15 -13.00 7.98
CA GLY A 26 17.89 -13.00 9.42
C GLY A 26 16.43 -12.82 9.84
N GLY A 27 15.52 -12.57 8.89
CA GLY A 27 14.10 -12.37 9.15
C GLY A 27 13.19 -13.58 8.89
N PHE A 28 11.88 -13.31 8.90
CA PHE A 28 10.83 -14.20 8.39
C PHE A 28 9.85 -13.41 7.52
N ASP A 29 9.45 -13.98 6.39
CA ASP A 29 8.56 -13.34 5.43
C ASP A 29 7.11 -13.77 5.62
N LEU A 30 6.16 -12.84 5.51
CA LEU A 30 4.72 -13.06 5.71
C LEU A 30 3.87 -12.37 4.63
N LYS A 31 2.62 -12.85 4.50
CA LYS A 31 1.53 -12.23 3.72
C LYS A 31 1.97 -11.76 2.31
N PRO A 32 2.34 -12.68 1.41
CA PRO A 32 2.64 -12.31 0.03
C PRO A 32 1.37 -11.99 -0.76
N ALA A 33 1.41 -10.93 -1.56
CA ALA A 33 0.46 -10.62 -2.63
C ALA A 33 1.19 -10.56 -3.99
N VAL A 34 0.47 -10.67 -5.11
CA VAL A 34 1.08 -10.75 -6.44
C VAL A 34 0.16 -10.24 -7.56
N ALA A 35 0.65 -9.26 -8.33
CA ALA A 35 0.01 -8.75 -9.54
C ALA A 35 1.06 -8.31 -10.57
N GLY A 36 0.74 -8.39 -11.86
CA GLY A 36 1.63 -7.94 -12.95
C GLY A 36 3.01 -8.63 -13.02
N GLY A 37 3.21 -9.76 -12.34
CA GLY A 37 4.53 -10.40 -12.18
C GLY A 37 5.41 -9.77 -11.08
N ILE A 38 4.88 -8.84 -10.29
CA ILE A 38 5.51 -8.33 -9.07
C ILE A 38 4.92 -9.05 -7.86
N ILE A 39 5.78 -9.51 -6.95
CA ILE A 39 5.38 -10.11 -5.67
C ILE A 39 5.73 -9.12 -4.56
N VAL A 40 4.77 -8.77 -3.71
CA VAL A 40 5.00 -7.95 -2.50
C VAL A 40 4.79 -8.77 -1.25
N TRP A 41 5.49 -8.46 -0.16
CA TRP A 41 5.37 -9.17 1.12
C TRP A 41 5.88 -8.34 2.31
N GLN A 42 5.54 -8.78 3.52
CA GLN A 42 6.11 -8.27 4.76
C GLN A 42 7.42 -9.00 5.08
N ALA A 43 8.57 -8.31 5.06
CA ALA A 43 9.85 -8.85 5.47
C ALA A 43 10.15 -8.45 6.93
N CYS A 44 9.99 -9.37 7.87
CA CYS A 44 10.07 -9.08 9.30
C CYS A 44 11.44 -9.45 9.89
N THR A 45 12.12 -8.49 10.51
CA THR A 45 13.38 -8.74 11.25
C THR A 45 13.11 -9.28 12.65
N SER A 46 11.97 -8.92 13.24
CA SER A 46 11.47 -9.46 14.51
C SER A 46 9.95 -9.33 14.59
N LEU A 47 9.33 -9.81 15.68
CA LEU A 47 7.88 -9.71 15.87
C LEU A 47 7.46 -8.23 15.97
N GLY A 48 6.66 -7.77 15.00
CA GLY A 48 6.21 -6.38 14.93
C GLY A 48 7.24 -5.40 14.38
N ILE A 49 8.37 -5.88 13.82
CA ILE A 49 9.31 -5.05 13.04
C ILE A 49 9.43 -5.64 11.63
N CYS A 50 8.63 -5.12 10.70
CA CYS A 50 8.49 -5.55 9.31
C CYS A 50 8.50 -4.35 8.36
N ASP A 51 9.23 -4.48 7.26
CA ASP A 51 9.13 -3.58 6.11
C ASP A 51 8.37 -4.27 4.97
N ILE A 52 7.73 -3.49 4.09
CA ILE A 52 7.19 -4.00 2.83
C ILE A 52 8.32 -4.12 1.80
N TRP A 53 8.38 -5.28 1.14
CA TRP A 53 9.34 -5.59 0.09
C TRP A 53 8.61 -5.98 -1.19
N ALA A 54 9.26 -5.75 -2.34
CA ALA A 54 8.79 -6.15 -3.65
C ALA A 54 9.86 -6.91 -4.44
N HIS A 55 9.44 -7.85 -5.28
CA HIS A 55 10.28 -8.64 -6.16
C HIS A 55 9.66 -8.71 -7.56
N ASP A 56 10.41 -8.25 -8.56
CA ASP A 56 10.04 -8.38 -9.96
C ASP A 56 10.42 -9.77 -10.48
N TRP A 57 9.42 -10.53 -10.94
CA TRP A 57 9.62 -11.90 -11.41
C TRP A 57 10.54 -11.99 -12.64
N ALA A 58 10.46 -11.01 -13.55
CA ALA A 58 11.13 -10.98 -14.84
C ALA A 58 12.58 -10.49 -14.72
N SER A 59 12.81 -9.35 -14.06
CA SER A 59 14.18 -8.83 -13.82
C SER A 59 14.91 -9.56 -12.69
N ARG A 60 14.17 -10.28 -11.82
CA ARG A 60 14.66 -11.02 -10.66
C ARG A 60 15.28 -10.12 -9.57
N THR A 61 14.91 -8.85 -9.52
CA THR A 61 15.39 -7.93 -8.49
C THR A 61 14.38 -7.79 -7.35
N SER A 62 14.85 -7.96 -6.11
CA SER A 62 14.12 -7.57 -4.89
C SER A 62 14.52 -6.16 -4.46
N ARG A 63 13.57 -5.36 -3.96
CA ARG A 63 13.84 -4.09 -3.27
C ARG A 63 12.91 -3.89 -2.07
N ALA A 64 13.40 -3.13 -1.09
CA ALA A 64 12.54 -2.54 -0.07
C ALA A 64 11.59 -1.51 -0.73
N ILE A 65 10.35 -1.48 -0.25
CA ILE A 65 9.37 -0.42 -0.53
C ILE A 65 9.37 0.57 0.63
N THR A 66 9.34 0.05 1.87
CA THR A 66 9.49 0.83 3.09
C THR A 66 10.86 0.60 3.72
N SER A 67 11.31 1.55 4.54
CA SER A 67 12.50 1.39 5.38
C SER A 67 12.39 2.33 6.59
N THR A 68 11.24 2.33 7.26
CA THR A 68 10.96 3.30 8.32
C THR A 68 11.65 2.91 9.64
N PRO A 69 11.96 3.86 10.54
CA PRO A 69 12.60 3.53 11.81
C PRO A 69 11.72 2.71 12.77
N SER A 70 10.39 2.78 12.62
CA SER A 70 9.44 1.90 13.32
C SER A 70 9.39 0.51 12.70
N GLY A 71 9.39 0.43 11.36
CA GLY A 71 9.22 -0.82 10.62
C GLY A 71 7.92 -1.49 11.02
N ASP A 72 6.80 -0.79 10.95
CA ASP A 72 5.49 -1.31 11.38
C ASP A 72 4.46 -1.21 10.26
N GLU A 73 4.91 -1.55 9.06
CA GLU A 73 4.13 -1.61 7.83
C GLU A 73 3.68 -3.05 7.53
N ARG A 74 2.39 -3.21 7.18
CA ARG A 74 1.72 -4.50 7.18
C ARG A 74 0.70 -4.69 6.06
N PHE A 75 0.31 -5.96 5.91
CA PHE A 75 -0.79 -6.42 5.05
C PHE A 75 -0.77 -5.79 3.65
N ALA A 76 0.38 -5.89 2.99
CA ALA A 76 0.56 -5.31 1.68
C ALA A 76 -0.20 -6.05 0.58
N ASP A 77 -0.82 -5.29 -0.31
CA ASP A 77 -1.49 -5.75 -1.52
C ASP A 77 -1.01 -4.94 -2.74
N ILE A 78 -1.24 -5.42 -3.96
CA ILE A 78 -0.71 -4.81 -5.18
C ILE A 78 -1.65 -4.98 -6.38
N ASP A 79 -1.89 -3.89 -7.10
CA ASP A 79 -2.47 -3.92 -8.45
C ASP A 79 -1.87 -2.82 -9.35
N ASP A 80 -1.68 -3.14 -10.63
CA ASP A 80 -1.08 -2.28 -11.66
C ASP A 80 0.17 -1.50 -11.20
N GLY A 81 1.04 -2.15 -10.43
CA GLY A 81 2.27 -1.54 -9.90
C GLY A 81 2.08 -0.53 -8.76
N ARG A 82 0.85 -0.38 -8.23
CA ARG A 82 0.56 0.37 -6.99
C ARG A 82 0.50 -0.61 -5.82
N VAL A 83 1.30 -0.38 -4.79
CA VAL A 83 1.36 -1.22 -3.57
C VAL A 83 0.66 -0.50 -2.45
N VAL A 84 -0.37 -1.10 -1.85
CA VAL A 84 -1.01 -0.57 -0.64
C VAL A 84 -0.58 -1.35 0.60
N TYR A 85 -0.57 -0.71 1.76
CA TYR A 85 -0.26 -1.32 3.06
C TYR A 85 -0.75 -0.41 4.20
N ASP A 86 -1.01 -0.97 5.38
CA ASP A 86 -1.17 -0.14 6.58
C ASP A 86 0.20 0.13 7.23
N GLY A 87 0.35 1.27 7.91
CA GLY A 87 1.61 1.64 8.55
C GLY A 87 1.43 2.51 9.78
N LEU A 88 2.11 2.17 10.89
CA LEU A 88 2.12 3.00 12.10
C LEU A 88 3.22 4.06 12.02
N ARG A 89 2.83 5.34 11.93
CA ARG A 89 3.75 6.49 11.90
C ARG A 89 3.22 7.60 12.82
N ASP A 90 4.13 8.23 13.55
CA ASP A 90 3.85 9.30 14.53
C ASP A 90 2.75 8.98 15.59
N GLY A 91 2.44 7.69 15.79
CA GLY A 91 1.45 7.20 16.73
C GLY A 91 0.08 6.90 16.13
N ASP A 92 -0.08 7.06 14.82
CA ASP A 92 -1.31 6.84 14.06
C ASP A 92 -1.12 5.76 13.00
N ARG A 93 -2.17 4.99 12.67
CA ARG A 93 -2.10 3.88 11.71
C ARG A 93 -3.05 4.13 10.55
N ASP A 94 -2.46 4.44 9.41
CA ASP A 94 -3.18 4.79 8.18
C ASP A 94 -2.89 3.79 7.05
N ILE A 95 -3.66 3.91 5.97
CA ILE A 95 -3.33 3.29 4.68
C ILE A 95 -2.34 4.15 3.91
N TYR A 96 -1.32 3.50 3.35
CA TYR A 96 -0.33 4.08 2.45
C TYR A 96 -0.46 3.41 1.08
N LEU A 97 -0.19 4.18 0.02
CA LEU A 97 -0.03 3.70 -1.35
C LEU A 97 1.34 4.11 -1.87
N PHE A 98 2.11 3.16 -2.40
CA PHE A 98 3.39 3.39 -3.06
C PHE A 98 3.31 3.02 -4.54
N ASP A 99 3.60 3.98 -5.43
CA ASP A 99 3.68 3.73 -6.88
C ASP A 99 5.08 3.20 -7.24
N LEU A 100 5.16 1.97 -7.77
CA LEU A 100 6.44 1.32 -8.10
C LEU A 100 7.18 1.96 -9.28
N ARG A 101 6.48 2.72 -10.12
CA ARG A 101 6.97 3.39 -11.33
C ARG A 101 7.47 4.81 -11.02
N THR A 102 6.73 5.61 -10.24
CA THR A 102 7.14 6.98 -9.88
C THR A 102 8.06 7.02 -8.65
N GLY A 103 7.89 6.06 -7.73
CA GLY A 103 8.53 6.05 -6.42
C GLY A 103 7.86 6.98 -5.39
N GLU A 104 6.67 7.51 -5.69
CA GLU A 104 5.88 8.31 -4.76
C GLU A 104 5.15 7.44 -3.73
N GLU A 105 4.95 8.01 -2.55
CA GLU A 105 4.14 7.45 -1.47
C GLU A 105 3.03 8.46 -1.11
N LEU A 106 1.80 7.97 -0.94
CA LEU A 106 0.63 8.73 -0.51
C LEU A 106 0.06 8.11 0.77
N ARG A 107 -0.22 8.95 1.78
CA ARG A 107 -0.89 8.57 3.04
C ARG A 107 -2.36 8.99 2.99
N LEU A 108 -3.28 8.09 3.34
CA LEU A 108 -4.69 8.40 3.55
C LEU A 108 -4.91 8.75 5.03
N GLU A 109 -4.73 10.02 5.39
CA GLU A 109 -4.85 10.48 6.78
C GLU A 109 -6.32 10.68 7.18
N LEU A 110 -6.84 9.81 8.05
CA LEU A 110 -8.22 9.80 8.54
C LEU A 110 -8.28 9.56 10.07
N PRO A 111 -9.30 10.06 10.80
CA PRO A 111 -9.42 9.81 12.23
C PRO A 111 -9.74 8.34 12.56
N GLY A 112 -8.94 7.72 13.42
CA GLY A 112 -9.08 6.30 13.80
C GLY A 112 -7.93 5.48 13.21
N GLU A 113 -7.93 4.16 13.41
CA GLU A 113 -6.95 3.28 12.75
C GLU A 113 -7.53 2.75 11.44
N GLN A 114 -6.81 2.88 10.32
CA GLN A 114 -7.15 2.24 9.04
C GLN A 114 -6.15 1.12 8.74
N ILE A 115 -6.67 -0.07 8.46
CA ILE A 115 -5.92 -1.33 8.43
C ILE A 115 -6.40 -2.29 7.33
N TYR A 116 -5.59 -3.31 7.04
CA TYR A 116 -5.90 -4.38 6.07
C TYR A 116 -6.40 -3.87 4.70
N PRO A 117 -5.59 -3.10 3.95
CA PRO A 117 -6.01 -2.63 2.65
C PRO A 117 -5.96 -3.72 1.58
N ASN A 118 -6.91 -3.68 0.65
CA ASN A 118 -6.87 -4.40 -0.63
C ASN A 118 -7.09 -3.41 -1.79
N ILE A 119 -6.43 -3.64 -2.93
CA ILE A 119 -6.47 -2.73 -4.09
C ILE A 119 -6.97 -3.43 -5.36
N SER A 120 -7.87 -2.76 -6.08
CA SER A 120 -8.29 -3.18 -7.43
C SER A 120 -8.57 -1.96 -8.31
N GLY A 121 -7.77 -1.79 -9.36
CA GLY A 121 -7.77 -0.62 -10.22
C GLY A 121 -7.61 0.67 -9.41
N ASP A 122 -8.57 1.57 -9.56
CA ASP A 122 -8.56 2.90 -8.93
C ASP A 122 -9.17 2.94 -7.52
N PHE A 123 -9.38 1.77 -6.90
CA PHE A 123 -10.03 1.63 -5.60
C PHE A 123 -9.18 0.87 -4.59
N VAL A 124 -9.18 1.37 -3.35
CA VAL A 124 -8.61 0.69 -2.19
C VAL A 124 -9.72 0.49 -1.17
N ALA A 125 -10.08 -0.77 -0.89
CA ALA A 125 -10.93 -1.12 0.23
C ALA A 125 -10.07 -1.32 1.48
N PHE A 126 -10.55 -0.93 2.66
CA PHE A 126 -9.84 -1.10 3.92
C PHE A 126 -10.81 -1.19 5.11
N GLU A 127 -10.33 -1.72 6.23
CA GLU A 127 -11.03 -1.67 7.52
C GLU A 127 -10.66 -0.37 8.27
N GLU A 128 -11.65 0.29 8.86
CA GLU A 128 -11.47 1.45 9.73
C GLU A 128 -12.03 1.14 11.12
N LEU A 129 -11.19 1.32 12.14
CA LEU A 129 -11.58 1.26 13.54
C LEU A 129 -12.00 2.66 14.02
N ALA A 130 -13.30 2.95 13.89
CA ALA A 130 -13.91 4.21 14.31
C ALA A 130 -15.02 3.96 15.34
N GLY A 131 -14.78 4.36 16.60
CA GLY A 131 -15.77 4.24 17.67
C GLY A 131 -15.84 2.84 18.27
N GLU A 132 -16.94 2.10 18.05
CA GLU A 132 -17.24 0.83 18.73
C GLU A 132 -16.96 -0.43 17.88
N GLY A 133 -16.54 -0.30 16.62
CA GLY A 133 -16.28 -1.44 15.73
C GLY A 133 -15.38 -1.15 14.54
N TYR A 134 -15.10 -2.21 13.76
CA TYR A 134 -14.47 -2.14 12.45
C TYR A 134 -15.54 -2.00 11.37
N HIS A 135 -15.38 -1.00 10.51
CA HIS A 135 -16.23 -0.77 9.34
C HIS A 135 -15.39 -0.76 8.07
N ILE A 136 -16.00 -1.14 6.95
CA ILE A 136 -15.31 -1.18 5.66
C ILE A 136 -15.52 0.14 4.95
N ARG A 137 -14.41 0.71 4.49
CA ARG A 137 -14.34 1.96 3.73
C ARG A 137 -13.78 1.66 2.34
N LEU A 138 -14.03 2.57 1.40
CA LEU A 138 -13.55 2.50 0.02
C LEU A 138 -12.96 3.84 -0.40
N TRP A 139 -11.67 3.89 -0.68
CA TRP A 139 -10.97 5.05 -1.18
C TRP A 139 -10.82 4.99 -2.70
N HIS A 140 -11.28 6.04 -3.40
CA HIS A 140 -11.15 6.19 -4.85
C HIS A 140 -9.97 7.11 -5.18
N LEU A 141 -8.87 6.50 -5.65
CA LEU A 141 -7.55 7.10 -5.79
C LEU A 141 -7.53 8.39 -6.63
N PRO A 142 -8.14 8.46 -7.85
CA PRO A 142 -8.06 9.64 -8.71
C PRO A 142 -8.71 10.90 -8.13
N SER A 143 -9.64 10.74 -7.18
CA SER A 143 -10.39 11.85 -6.57
C SER A 143 -10.01 12.13 -5.11
N GLY A 144 -9.29 11.20 -4.46
CA GLY A 144 -9.07 11.22 -3.01
C GLY A 144 -10.30 10.96 -2.14
N ALA A 145 -11.48 10.67 -2.73
CA ALA A 145 -12.72 10.50 -1.98
C ALA A 145 -12.81 9.14 -1.26
N VAL A 146 -13.43 9.12 -0.08
CA VAL A 146 -13.63 7.92 0.74
C VAL A 146 -15.12 7.71 0.97
N PHE A 147 -15.57 6.47 0.80
CA PHE A 147 -16.96 6.05 0.92
C PHE A 147 -17.15 5.00 2.01
N ASP A 148 -18.32 5.00 2.63
CA ASP A 148 -18.72 3.99 3.60
C ASP A 148 -19.32 2.79 2.85
N VAL A 149 -18.71 1.61 2.97
CA VAL A 149 -19.23 0.36 2.39
C VAL A 149 -20.22 -0.30 3.35
N THR A 150 -19.95 -0.18 4.65
CA THR A 150 -20.77 -0.68 5.75
C THR A 150 -21.02 0.44 6.74
N GLY A 151 -22.26 0.56 7.22
CA GLY A 151 -22.67 1.57 8.22
C GLY A 151 -23.71 1.03 9.20
N SER A 152 -23.73 -0.29 9.42
CA SER A 152 -24.64 -0.99 10.32
C SER A 152 -23.92 -1.48 11.57
N GLU A 153 -24.66 -1.63 12.67
CA GLU A 153 -24.18 -2.29 13.88
C GLU A 153 -23.60 -3.69 13.57
N GLY A 154 -22.45 -4.00 14.17
CA GLY A 154 -21.68 -5.22 13.95
C GLY A 154 -20.20 -4.95 13.69
N TYR A 155 -19.38 -5.99 13.74
CA TYR A 155 -17.99 -5.99 13.30
C TYR A 155 -17.93 -6.47 11.84
N GLN A 156 -17.31 -5.67 10.97
CA GLN A 156 -17.06 -6.06 9.59
C GLN A 156 -15.57 -6.19 9.30
N PHE A 157 -15.19 -7.27 8.63
CA PHE A 157 -13.80 -7.58 8.27
C PHE A 157 -13.67 -7.77 6.77
N LEU A 158 -12.76 -7.04 6.15
CA LEU A 158 -12.51 -7.08 4.72
C LEU A 158 -11.90 -8.43 4.33
N ASN A 159 -12.31 -8.97 3.17
CA ASN A 159 -11.69 -10.15 2.60
C ASN A 159 -10.96 -9.80 1.29
N ASP A 160 -11.62 -9.11 0.36
CA ASP A 160 -11.03 -8.72 -0.93
C ASP A 160 -11.87 -7.67 -1.70
N ILE A 161 -11.30 -7.07 -2.75
CA ILE A 161 -11.98 -6.23 -3.76
C ILE A 161 -11.60 -6.66 -5.18
N ASP A 162 -12.60 -6.80 -6.07
CA ASP A 162 -12.41 -7.03 -7.51
C ASP A 162 -13.30 -6.07 -8.31
N GLY A 163 -12.68 -5.07 -8.94
CA GLY A 163 -13.36 -4.03 -9.71
C GLY A 163 -14.40 -3.26 -8.87
N ASN A 164 -15.69 -3.54 -9.10
CA ASN A 164 -16.81 -2.89 -8.41
C ASN A 164 -17.43 -3.75 -7.28
N ARG A 165 -16.76 -4.84 -6.86
CA ARG A 165 -17.23 -5.82 -5.87
C ARG A 165 -16.30 -5.88 -4.67
N ILE A 166 -16.87 -5.78 -3.47
CA ILE A 166 -16.15 -5.92 -2.21
C ILE A 166 -16.73 -7.11 -1.46
N VAL A 167 -15.89 -8.05 -1.03
CA VAL A 167 -16.28 -9.23 -0.25
C VAL A 167 -15.78 -9.07 1.18
N TYR A 168 -16.64 -9.40 2.15
CA TYR A 168 -16.36 -9.21 3.57
C TYR A 168 -17.11 -10.20 4.46
N THR A 169 -16.68 -10.32 5.72
CA THR A 169 -17.47 -10.98 6.77
C THR A 169 -18.10 -9.96 7.71
N ASP A 170 -19.31 -10.24 8.18
CA ASP A 170 -20.11 -9.33 9.00
C ASP A 170 -20.96 -10.13 10.00
N ASP A 171 -21.03 -9.69 11.26
CA ASP A 171 -21.74 -10.36 12.35
C ASP A 171 -23.09 -9.75 12.74
N ARG A 172 -23.70 -8.88 11.91
CA ARG A 172 -25.02 -8.23 12.11
C ARG A 172 -26.18 -9.17 12.49
N ASN A 173 -26.03 -10.48 12.25
CA ASN A 173 -27.00 -11.53 12.58
C ASN A 173 -26.65 -12.32 13.87
N GLY A 174 -25.59 -11.94 14.60
CA GLY A 174 -25.05 -12.63 15.77
C GLY A 174 -23.95 -13.67 15.47
N HIS A 175 -23.62 -13.89 14.19
CA HIS A 175 -22.56 -14.79 13.72
C HIS A 175 -21.92 -14.21 12.46
N LEU A 176 -20.61 -14.42 12.27
CA LEU A 176 -19.89 -13.99 11.07
C LEU A 176 -20.39 -14.73 9.82
N ASP A 177 -21.00 -13.97 8.93
CA ASP A 177 -21.50 -14.39 7.62
C ASP A 177 -20.71 -13.70 6.50
N ILE A 178 -20.54 -14.35 5.34
CA ILE A 178 -19.89 -13.73 4.17
C ILE A 178 -20.92 -12.92 3.37
N TYR A 179 -20.56 -11.68 3.03
CA TYR A 179 -21.33 -10.76 2.20
C TYR A 179 -20.51 -10.25 1.01
N MET A 180 -21.22 -9.84 -0.04
CA MET A 180 -20.69 -9.06 -1.15
C MET A 180 -21.46 -7.74 -1.28
N PHE A 181 -20.74 -6.64 -1.46
CA PHE A 181 -21.27 -5.33 -1.82
C PHE A 181 -20.88 -5.01 -3.27
N GLU A 182 -21.84 -4.52 -4.06
CA GLU A 182 -21.61 -4.03 -5.42
C GLU A 182 -21.96 -2.53 -5.50
N PHE A 183 -21.06 -1.73 -6.05
CA PHE A 183 -21.27 -0.29 -6.23
C PHE A 183 -21.25 0.14 -7.71
N GLU A 184 -21.78 1.34 -7.96
CA GLU A 184 -21.44 2.18 -9.10
C GLU A 184 -20.80 3.46 -8.61
N LEU A 185 -19.71 3.87 -9.26
CA LEU A 185 -19.14 5.20 -9.04
C LEU A 185 -19.86 6.19 -9.95
N THR A 186 -20.75 7.00 -9.36
CA THR A 186 -21.30 8.16 -10.07
C THR A 186 -20.32 9.32 -10.00
N LEU A 187 -19.58 9.45 -11.10
CA LEU A 187 -18.76 10.61 -11.42
C LEU A 187 -19.68 11.76 -11.88
N PRO A 188 -19.61 12.97 -11.27
CA PRO A 188 -20.29 14.15 -11.80
C PRO A 188 -19.99 14.33 -13.29
N PRO A 189 -20.92 14.81 -14.13
CA PRO A 189 -20.79 14.86 -15.60
C PRO A 189 -19.66 15.77 -16.15
N ALA A 190 -18.80 16.32 -15.29
CA ALA A 190 -17.59 17.07 -15.62
C ALA A 190 -16.29 16.40 -15.13
N SER A 191 -16.32 15.15 -14.64
CA SER A 191 -15.22 14.58 -13.84
C SER A 191 -14.40 13.44 -14.46
N VAL A 192 -14.79 12.93 -15.64
CA VAL A 192 -13.83 12.26 -16.54
C VAL A 192 -13.23 13.33 -17.44
N VAL A 193 -12.36 14.16 -16.85
CA VAL A 193 -11.53 15.10 -17.61
C VAL A 193 -10.37 14.29 -18.19
N ASP A 194 -10.46 14.04 -19.49
CA ASP A 194 -9.41 13.49 -20.34
C ASP A 194 -8.63 14.63 -21.05
N CYS A 195 -7.56 14.31 -21.75
CA CYS A 195 -6.73 15.30 -22.43
C CYS A 195 -7.38 15.97 -23.65
N ALA A 196 -8.52 15.44 -24.12
CA ALA A 196 -9.31 16.02 -25.20
C ALA A 196 -10.26 17.10 -24.66
N SER A 197 -11.06 16.77 -23.64
CA SER A 197 -11.98 17.68 -22.94
C SER A 197 -11.22 18.78 -22.18
N ALA A 198 -10.09 18.46 -21.54
CA ALA A 198 -9.25 19.46 -20.89
C ALA A 198 -8.78 20.55 -21.87
N ALA A 199 -8.58 20.22 -23.15
CA ALA A 199 -8.10 21.16 -24.17
C ALA A 199 -9.10 22.27 -24.53
N GLU A 200 -10.36 22.17 -24.07
CA GLU A 200 -11.35 23.27 -24.16
C GLU A 200 -11.16 24.33 -23.05
N THR A 201 -10.31 24.06 -22.05
CA THR A 201 -10.00 24.96 -20.93
C THR A 201 -8.58 25.53 -21.02
N GLU A 202 -8.32 26.64 -20.33
CA GLU A 202 -6.98 27.24 -20.26
C GLU A 202 -6.06 26.43 -19.31
N PRO A 203 -4.95 25.85 -19.80
CA PRO A 203 -4.02 25.09 -18.96
C PRO A 203 -3.18 26.02 -18.05
N LEU A 204 -2.80 25.51 -16.87
CA LEU A 204 -1.84 26.15 -15.97
C LEU A 204 -0.43 26.25 -16.58
N VAL A 205 -0.07 25.27 -17.41
CA VAL A 205 1.18 25.23 -18.17
C VAL A 205 0.86 24.66 -19.55
N ASP A 206 1.32 25.32 -20.60
CA ASP A 206 1.37 24.77 -21.96
C ASP A 206 2.77 25.06 -22.54
N VAL A 207 3.56 24.01 -22.71
CA VAL A 207 4.98 24.14 -23.07
C VAL A 207 5.42 23.07 -24.06
N VAL A 208 6.20 23.48 -25.07
CA VAL A 208 6.77 22.60 -26.08
C VAL A 208 8.26 22.39 -25.83
N PHE A 209 8.63 21.23 -25.33
CA PHE A 209 10.03 20.84 -25.08
C PHE A 209 10.66 20.31 -26.36
N ARG A 210 11.60 21.07 -26.95
CA ARG A 210 12.21 20.79 -28.27
C ARG A 210 13.65 20.33 -28.17
N ARG A 211 13.93 19.08 -28.56
CA ARG A 211 15.28 18.50 -28.55
C ARG A 211 16.21 19.24 -29.52
N THR A 212 17.30 19.82 -29.02
CA THR A 212 18.37 20.41 -29.86
C THR A 212 19.49 19.39 -30.12
N THR A 213 20.53 19.82 -30.85
CA THR A 213 21.79 19.06 -30.97
C THR A 213 22.62 19.11 -29.67
N GLY A 214 23.47 18.10 -29.45
CA GLY A 214 24.44 18.07 -28.35
C GLY A 214 23.99 17.23 -27.14
N ARG A 215 24.37 17.64 -25.93
CA ARG A 215 23.92 17.02 -24.67
C ARG A 215 22.39 17.02 -24.58
N PRO A 216 21.76 16.11 -23.81
CA PRO A 216 20.32 16.17 -23.51
C PRO A 216 19.89 17.58 -23.09
N ASN A 217 18.72 18.03 -23.55
CA ASN A 217 18.16 19.30 -23.09
C ASN A 217 17.49 19.09 -21.73
N GLU A 218 17.64 20.04 -20.84
CA GLU A 218 17.02 20.06 -19.51
C GLU A 218 16.23 21.37 -19.41
N TYR A 219 14.99 21.27 -18.94
CA TYR A 219 14.03 22.36 -18.80
C TYR A 219 13.42 22.30 -17.40
N SER A 220 13.17 23.46 -16.80
CA SER A 220 12.46 23.59 -15.52
C SER A 220 11.44 24.73 -15.65
N VAL A 221 10.17 24.44 -15.34
CA VAL A 221 9.02 25.34 -15.50
C VAL A 221 8.29 25.42 -14.14
N PRO A 222 8.50 26.50 -13.36
CA PRO A 222 7.77 26.71 -12.13
C PRO A 222 6.36 27.23 -12.41
N PHE A 223 5.37 26.77 -11.64
CA PHE A 223 3.98 27.26 -11.71
C PHE A 223 3.27 27.15 -10.36
N SER A 224 2.18 27.90 -10.18
CA SER A 224 1.32 27.82 -9.00
C SER A 224 -0.02 27.19 -9.34
N ALA A 225 -0.59 26.45 -8.41
CA ALA A 225 -1.90 25.80 -8.53
C ALA A 225 -2.61 25.81 -7.17
N ALA A 226 -3.90 25.47 -7.15
CA ALA A 226 -4.49 24.94 -5.92
C ALA A 226 -3.88 23.56 -5.63
N ALA A 227 -3.68 23.23 -4.34
CA ALA A 227 -3.29 21.88 -3.98
C ALA A 227 -4.47 20.92 -4.18
N GLY A 228 -4.25 19.79 -4.85
CA GLY A 228 -5.32 18.88 -5.26
C GLY A 228 -5.00 18.07 -6.53
N PRO A 229 -6.00 17.38 -7.12
CA PRO A 229 -5.78 16.55 -8.30
C PRO A 229 -5.41 17.38 -9.54
N GLY A 230 -4.43 16.89 -10.31
CA GLY A 230 -4.02 17.46 -11.58
C GLY A 230 -4.16 16.48 -12.74
N LEU A 231 -4.15 17.03 -13.96
CA LEU A 231 -4.00 16.27 -15.20
C LEU A 231 -2.81 16.83 -15.97
N VAL A 232 -1.89 15.95 -16.37
CA VAL A 232 -0.74 16.26 -17.21
C VAL A 232 -0.88 15.47 -18.50
N CYS A 233 -1.02 16.20 -19.60
CA CYS A 233 -1.19 15.68 -20.95
C CYS A 233 0.12 15.79 -21.72
N VAL A 234 0.69 14.65 -22.12
CA VAL A 234 1.94 14.60 -22.90
C VAL A 234 1.67 14.18 -24.34
N GLU A 235 1.72 15.14 -25.25
CA GLU A 235 1.51 14.97 -26.69
C GLU A 235 2.85 14.63 -27.38
N ASN A 236 2.90 13.51 -28.11
CA ASN A 236 4.10 12.99 -28.77
C ASN A 236 3.79 12.33 -30.14
N PRO A 237 4.19 12.90 -31.28
CA PRO A 237 4.96 14.14 -31.44
C PRO A 237 4.11 15.41 -31.30
N ALA A 238 4.73 16.48 -30.78
CA ALA A 238 4.11 17.80 -30.78
C ALA A 238 4.35 18.60 -32.07
N GLU A 239 3.34 19.37 -32.48
CA GLU A 239 3.44 20.40 -33.54
C GLU A 239 4.04 19.89 -34.87
N GLY A 240 3.77 18.64 -35.25
CA GLY A 240 4.30 18.00 -36.46
C GLY A 240 5.81 17.73 -36.44
N ALA A 241 6.46 17.81 -35.28
CA ALA A 241 7.86 17.43 -35.11
C ALA A 241 8.07 15.91 -35.26
N PRO A 242 9.32 15.42 -35.40
CA PRO A 242 9.61 14.01 -35.20
C PRO A 242 9.25 13.52 -33.80
N ARG A 243 8.83 12.25 -33.67
CA ARG A 243 8.55 11.59 -32.38
C ARG A 243 9.74 11.65 -31.43
N VAL A 244 9.47 11.87 -30.14
CA VAL A 244 10.44 11.74 -29.05
C VAL A 244 10.42 10.29 -28.57
N THR A 245 11.54 9.59 -28.68
CA THR A 245 11.69 8.19 -28.25
C THR A 245 12.37 8.02 -26.89
N SER A 246 12.78 9.13 -26.26
CA SER A 246 13.41 9.14 -24.94
C SER A 246 13.37 10.54 -24.33
N ALA A 247 12.60 10.66 -23.26
CA ALA A 247 12.58 11.80 -22.35
C ALA A 247 12.25 11.34 -20.93
N THR A 248 12.45 12.20 -19.95
CA THR A 248 11.81 12.09 -18.63
C THR A 248 11.03 13.37 -18.34
N LEU A 249 9.94 13.25 -17.59
CA LEU A 249 9.18 14.36 -17.03
C LEU A 249 9.11 14.14 -15.51
N THR A 250 9.42 15.16 -14.73
CA THR A 250 9.21 15.17 -13.28
C THR A 250 8.32 16.33 -12.88
N LEU A 251 7.59 16.18 -11.77
CA LEU A 251 6.86 17.24 -11.10
C LEU A 251 7.25 17.19 -9.63
N ASN A 252 7.77 18.29 -9.07
CA ASN A 252 8.19 18.36 -7.67
C ASN A 252 9.17 17.23 -7.29
N GLN A 253 10.09 16.92 -8.21
CA GLN A 253 11.05 15.80 -8.14
C GLN A 253 10.48 14.38 -8.35
N ALA A 254 9.16 14.18 -8.26
CA ALA A 254 8.53 12.90 -8.58
C ALA A 254 8.53 12.61 -10.08
N SER A 255 8.74 11.34 -10.47
CA SER A 255 8.82 10.94 -11.88
C SER A 255 7.45 10.71 -12.49
N LEU A 256 7.00 11.61 -13.38
CA LEU A 256 5.72 11.47 -14.08
C LEU A 256 5.83 10.62 -15.34
N LEU A 257 6.91 10.78 -16.11
CA LEU A 257 7.14 10.09 -17.38
C LEU A 257 8.58 9.54 -17.41
N LEU A 258 8.72 8.26 -17.71
CA LEU A 258 9.99 7.57 -17.86
C LEU A 258 10.33 7.36 -19.36
N PRO A 259 11.60 7.03 -19.70
CA PRO A 259 11.99 6.82 -21.10
C PRO A 259 11.44 5.52 -21.71
N GLY A 260 10.80 4.66 -20.91
CA GLY A 260 10.10 3.47 -21.37
C GLY A 260 8.76 3.82 -22.03
N ASP A 261 8.02 4.71 -21.40
CA ASP A 261 6.65 5.16 -21.70
C ASP A 261 6.49 5.80 -23.10
N LEU A 262 7.61 6.04 -23.81
CA LEU A 262 7.66 6.61 -25.16
C LEU A 262 8.04 5.59 -26.24
N LYS A 263 8.18 4.31 -25.91
CA LYS A 263 8.73 3.28 -26.81
C LYS A 263 7.70 2.52 -27.63
N ASP A 264 6.43 2.49 -27.22
CA ASP A 264 5.45 1.65 -27.89
C ASP A 264 5.20 2.14 -29.32
N GLU A 265 5.45 1.27 -30.30
CA GLU A 265 5.28 1.58 -31.73
C GLU A 265 3.97 1.03 -32.31
N GLU A 266 3.12 0.40 -31.49
CA GLU A 266 1.71 0.16 -31.82
C GLU A 266 0.94 1.49 -31.81
N GLU A 267 1.04 2.18 -32.95
CA GLU A 267 0.07 3.13 -33.52
C GLU A 267 -0.86 3.78 -32.48
N ASN A 268 -0.25 4.61 -31.62
CA ASN A 268 -0.83 5.13 -30.38
C ASN A 268 -2.23 5.73 -30.62
N ILE A 269 -3.28 4.98 -30.26
CA ILE A 269 -4.69 5.30 -30.57
C ILE A 269 -5.16 6.52 -29.75
N LEU A 270 -4.44 6.87 -28.68
CA LEU A 270 -4.70 8.04 -27.84
C LEU A 270 -3.81 9.23 -28.26
N PRO A 271 -4.37 10.45 -28.37
CA PRO A 271 -3.65 11.64 -28.85
C PRO A 271 -2.61 12.20 -27.87
N ALA A 272 -2.67 11.80 -26.59
CA ALA A 272 -1.72 12.16 -25.55
C ALA A 272 -1.61 11.03 -24.51
N ILE A 273 -0.47 10.97 -23.82
CA ILE A 273 -0.33 10.18 -22.59
C ILE A 273 -0.92 11.00 -21.45
N GLU A 274 -1.84 10.41 -20.68
CA GLU A 274 -2.47 11.04 -19.52
C GLU A 274 -1.77 10.62 -18.23
N LEU A 275 -1.43 11.60 -17.40
CA LEU A 275 -0.77 11.39 -16.11
C LEU A 275 -1.53 12.21 -15.07
N ARG A 276 -1.86 11.62 -13.91
CA ARG A 276 -2.73 12.25 -12.89
C ARG A 276 -1.99 12.49 -11.56
N PRO A 277 -1.08 13.49 -11.49
CA PRO A 277 -0.34 13.80 -10.27
C PRO A 277 -1.18 14.60 -9.27
N THR A 278 -0.71 14.68 -8.03
CA THR A 278 -1.18 15.67 -7.06
C THR A 278 -0.40 16.98 -7.22
N LEU A 279 -1.11 18.08 -7.45
CA LEU A 279 -0.54 19.43 -7.51
C LEU A 279 -0.36 20.01 -6.10
N GLN A 280 0.64 20.87 -5.94
CA GLN A 280 0.93 21.63 -4.72
C GLN A 280 0.68 23.13 -4.96
N ALA A 281 0.76 23.96 -3.90
CA ALA A 281 0.64 25.42 -4.03
C ALA A 281 1.76 26.06 -4.90
N SER A 282 2.93 25.45 -4.88
CA SER A 282 4.09 25.81 -5.70
C SER A 282 4.62 24.53 -6.34
N ASN A 283 4.70 24.50 -7.67
CA ASN A 283 5.13 23.34 -8.43
C ASN A 283 6.35 23.65 -9.31
N LEU A 284 7.15 22.62 -9.57
CA LEU A 284 8.24 22.65 -10.54
C LEU A 284 8.10 21.46 -11.49
N LEU A 285 7.73 21.72 -12.74
CA LEU A 285 7.71 20.75 -13.82
C LEU A 285 9.09 20.74 -14.49
N GLU A 286 9.77 19.59 -14.57
CA GLU A 286 11.07 19.49 -15.23
C GLU A 286 11.06 18.42 -16.32
N ALA A 287 11.71 18.70 -17.44
CA ALA A 287 11.77 17.80 -18.59
C ALA A 287 13.20 17.62 -19.08
N ARG A 288 13.59 16.37 -19.33
CA ARG A 288 14.92 16.02 -19.85
C ARG A 288 14.82 15.23 -21.15
N MET A 289 15.26 15.83 -22.24
CA MET A 289 15.08 15.34 -23.61
C MET A 289 16.36 14.69 -24.13
N ALA A 290 16.34 13.37 -24.34
CA ALA A 290 17.53 12.60 -24.76
C ALA A 290 17.48 12.08 -26.21
N GLY A 291 16.34 12.22 -26.91
CA GLY A 291 16.12 11.72 -28.27
C GLY A 291 16.80 12.48 -29.42
N LYS A 292 16.25 12.28 -30.64
CA LYS A 292 16.73 12.84 -31.92
C LYS A 292 16.59 14.37 -31.99
N PRO A 293 17.62 15.14 -32.41
CA PRO A 293 17.48 16.58 -32.63
C PRO A 293 16.32 16.94 -33.57
N GLY A 294 15.54 17.94 -33.18
CA GLY A 294 14.31 18.38 -33.85
C GLY A 294 13.02 17.78 -33.29
N SER A 295 13.07 16.67 -32.53
CA SER A 295 11.87 16.08 -31.93
C SER A 295 11.29 16.94 -30.80
N ALA A 296 9.99 16.86 -30.57
CA ALA A 296 9.30 17.67 -29.56
C ALA A 296 8.19 16.92 -28.82
N LEU A 297 8.06 17.22 -27.52
CA LEU A 297 6.87 16.95 -26.70
C LEU A 297 6.15 18.26 -26.42
N ARG A 298 4.82 18.22 -26.31
CA ARG A 298 4.02 19.30 -25.74
C ARG A 298 3.40 18.78 -24.47
N VAL A 299 3.63 19.49 -23.38
CA VAL A 299 3.13 19.13 -22.05
C VAL A 299 2.14 20.21 -21.64
N ARG A 300 0.90 19.78 -21.39
CA ARG A 300 -0.17 20.63 -20.87
C ARG A 300 -0.54 20.17 -19.46
N VAL A 301 -0.65 21.11 -18.53
CA VAL A 301 -0.98 20.83 -17.12
C VAL A 301 -2.27 21.56 -16.75
N TYR A 302 -3.21 20.84 -16.15
CA TYR A 302 -4.50 21.36 -15.69
C TYR A 302 -4.65 21.04 -14.19
N ALA A 303 -5.20 21.97 -13.42
CA ALA A 303 -5.83 21.61 -12.15
C ALA A 303 -7.20 21.04 -12.45
N LEU A 304 -7.54 19.91 -11.82
CA LEU A 304 -8.89 19.37 -11.84
C LEU A 304 -9.64 19.95 -10.64
N GLU A 305 -10.91 20.33 -10.83
CA GLU A 305 -11.78 20.49 -9.68
C GLU A 305 -11.92 19.12 -8.99
N ALA A 306 -11.86 19.13 -7.66
CA ALA A 306 -12.11 17.94 -6.85
C ALA A 306 -13.61 17.61 -6.93
N ALA A 307 -14.00 16.95 -8.03
CA ALA A 307 -15.32 16.39 -8.18
C ALA A 307 -15.55 15.39 -7.06
N SER A 308 -16.49 15.69 -6.15
CA SER A 308 -16.93 14.73 -5.15
C SER A 308 -17.65 13.60 -5.89
N PRO A 309 -17.04 12.42 -6.04
CA PRO A 309 -17.75 11.29 -6.62
C PRO A 309 -18.80 10.83 -5.61
N THR A 310 -19.77 10.06 -6.04
CA THR A 310 -20.64 9.33 -5.12
C THR A 310 -20.63 7.87 -5.50
N ALA A 311 -20.05 7.02 -4.65
CA ALA A 311 -20.29 5.59 -4.73
C ALA A 311 -21.72 5.31 -4.23
N LEU A 312 -22.53 4.65 -5.05
CA LEU A 312 -23.87 4.21 -4.68
C LEU A 312 -23.96 2.68 -4.77
N PRO A 313 -24.64 2.01 -3.82
CA PRO A 313 -24.90 0.58 -3.93
C PRO A 313 -25.78 0.28 -5.16
N LYS A 314 -25.38 -0.71 -5.98
CA LYS A 314 -26.25 -1.30 -7.00
C LYS A 314 -27.44 -2.02 -6.37
N ALA A 315 -27.19 -2.66 -5.23
CA ALA A 315 -28.16 -3.40 -4.43
C ALA A 315 -27.68 -3.45 -2.97
N SER A 316 -28.56 -3.84 -2.05
CA SER A 316 -28.16 -4.18 -0.67
C SER A 316 -27.12 -5.32 -0.67
N PRO A 317 -26.20 -5.37 0.32
CA PRO A 317 -25.21 -6.44 0.41
C PRO A 317 -25.84 -7.84 0.37
N ILE A 318 -25.30 -8.70 -0.49
CA ILE A 318 -25.83 -10.05 -0.72
C ILE A 318 -25.05 -11.03 0.16
N ARG A 319 -25.74 -11.80 1.01
CA ARG A 319 -25.14 -12.90 1.77
C ARG A 319 -24.82 -14.07 0.84
N ALA A 320 -23.64 -14.66 1.01
CA ALA A 320 -23.20 -15.84 0.27
C ALA A 320 -23.83 -17.13 0.83
N ASP A 321 -25.13 -17.32 0.59
CA ASP A 321 -25.84 -18.56 0.92
C ASP A 321 -25.69 -19.62 -0.20
N SER A 322 -25.77 -20.91 0.18
CA SER A 322 -25.56 -22.07 -0.70
C SER A 322 -26.60 -22.27 -1.82
N THR A 323 -27.58 -21.37 -1.92
CA THR A 323 -28.67 -21.39 -2.90
C THR A 323 -28.78 -20.09 -3.73
N SER A 324 -27.92 -19.09 -3.50
CA SER A 324 -27.98 -17.78 -4.18
C SER A 324 -27.67 -17.89 -5.69
N PRO A 325 -28.66 -17.68 -6.59
CA PRO A 325 -28.45 -17.80 -8.02
C PRO A 325 -27.82 -16.52 -8.57
N GLY A 326 -26.49 -16.45 -8.51
CA GLY A 326 -25.72 -15.27 -8.96
C GLY A 326 -24.21 -15.44 -8.81
N ILE A 327 -23.76 -16.27 -7.85
CA ILE A 327 -22.35 -16.67 -7.73
C ILE A 327 -22.06 -17.70 -8.82
N ALA A 328 -21.84 -17.23 -10.04
CA ALA A 328 -21.23 -18.02 -11.10
C ALA A 328 -19.78 -18.30 -10.70
N ALA A 329 -19.56 -19.41 -9.97
CA ALA A 329 -18.24 -19.91 -9.66
C ALA A 329 -17.43 -19.95 -10.97
N HIS A 330 -16.39 -19.11 -11.06
CA HIS A 330 -15.50 -19.15 -12.20
C HIS A 330 -14.91 -20.55 -12.27
N SER A 331 -15.33 -21.31 -13.27
CA SER A 331 -14.90 -22.69 -13.49
C SER A 331 -13.48 -22.68 -14.08
N GLY A 332 -12.52 -22.18 -13.31
CA GLY A 332 -11.12 -22.44 -13.51
C GLY A 332 -10.94 -23.95 -13.53
N THR A 333 -10.41 -24.46 -14.64
CA THR A 333 -10.31 -25.90 -14.86
C THR A 333 -9.30 -26.49 -13.87
N ALA A 334 -9.79 -26.96 -12.72
CA ALA A 334 -8.96 -27.57 -11.69
C ALA A 334 -8.23 -28.79 -12.28
N LEU A 335 -6.93 -28.62 -12.55
CA LEU A 335 -6.05 -29.70 -12.97
C LEU A 335 -6.08 -30.76 -11.87
N ARG A 336 -6.74 -31.89 -12.15
CA ARG A 336 -6.90 -32.99 -11.20
C ARG A 336 -5.52 -33.45 -10.72
N PRO A 337 -5.16 -33.30 -9.43
CA PRO A 337 -3.93 -33.88 -8.94
C PRO A 337 -4.02 -35.41 -9.09
N ARG A 338 -3.03 -36.00 -9.77
CA ARG A 338 -2.92 -37.46 -9.88
C ARG A 338 -2.73 -38.04 -8.48
N ALA A 339 -3.72 -38.76 -7.99
CA ALA A 339 -3.63 -39.47 -6.72
C ALA A 339 -2.60 -40.59 -6.80
N VAL A 340 -1.57 -40.55 -5.95
CA VAL A 340 -0.74 -41.71 -5.59
C VAL A 340 -0.40 -41.68 -4.10
N MET A 341 -0.92 -42.69 -3.39
CA MET A 341 -0.53 -43.21 -2.06
C MET A 341 -0.63 -42.32 -0.80
N SER A 342 -1.55 -42.74 0.07
CA SER A 342 -1.46 -42.69 1.54
C SER A 342 -0.23 -43.49 2.05
N LEU A 343 0.25 -43.40 3.29
CA LEU A 343 -0.47 -43.21 4.57
C LEU A 343 0.53 -42.82 5.67
N GLY A 344 0.17 -41.94 6.61
CA GLY A 344 0.99 -41.58 7.77
C GLY A 344 0.23 -40.63 8.71
N ALA A 345 0.07 -41.01 9.97
CA ALA A 345 -0.85 -40.34 10.92
C ALA A 345 -0.17 -39.28 11.82
N ALA A 346 -0.99 -38.64 12.67
CA ALA A 346 -0.69 -37.59 13.67
C ALA A 346 -0.60 -36.15 13.10
N SER A 347 -1.24 -35.12 13.67
CA SER A 347 -2.21 -35.06 14.79
C SER A 347 -3.17 -33.89 14.60
N GLU A 348 -4.40 -34.03 15.11
CA GLU A 348 -5.32 -32.91 15.27
C GLU A 348 -4.84 -31.98 16.41
N VAL A 349 -4.98 -30.67 16.21
CA VAL A 349 -4.97 -29.69 17.31
C VAL A 349 -6.33 -29.00 17.30
N ALA A 350 -7.23 -29.50 18.15
CA ALA A 350 -8.50 -28.87 18.41
C ALA A 350 -8.29 -27.64 19.31
N VAL A 351 -8.73 -26.46 18.87
CA VAL A 351 -8.89 -25.29 19.73
C VAL A 351 -10.31 -25.36 20.31
N ALA A 352 -10.43 -25.90 21.52
CA ALA A 352 -11.71 -26.01 22.22
C ALA A 352 -12.05 -24.70 22.93
N GLY A 353 -12.98 -23.92 22.35
CA GLY A 353 -13.71 -22.87 23.06
C GLY A 353 -14.90 -23.49 23.80
N LEU A 354 -14.85 -23.52 25.13
CA LEU A 354 -15.94 -24.00 25.96
C LEU A 354 -17.08 -22.97 26.00
N VAL A 355 -18.27 -23.38 25.59
CA VAL A 355 -19.54 -22.73 25.96
C VAL A 355 -20.44 -23.82 26.55
N ASP A 356 -20.85 -23.64 27.80
CA ASP A 356 -21.70 -24.60 28.53
C ASP A 356 -23.10 -24.00 28.70
N GLU A 357 -24.11 -24.64 28.09
CA GLU A 357 -25.50 -24.24 28.20
C GLU A 357 -26.27 -25.16 29.15
N THR A 358 -26.77 -24.61 30.27
CA THR A 358 -27.87 -25.26 31.02
C THR A 358 -28.95 -24.26 31.47
N ASN A 359 -30.06 -24.27 30.74
CA ASN A 359 -31.45 -23.96 31.13
C ASN A 359 -31.76 -23.23 32.46
N GLY A 360 -32.42 -22.06 32.35
CA GLY A 360 -33.87 -22.02 32.67
C GLY A 360 -34.45 -21.13 33.79
N VAL A 361 -35.35 -20.22 33.37
CA VAL A 361 -36.65 -19.85 34.00
C VAL A 361 -36.74 -18.67 35.02
N ARG A 362 -37.36 -17.58 34.53
CA ARG A 362 -38.23 -16.53 35.17
C ARG A 362 -37.67 -15.36 36.03
N ARG A 363 -38.16 -14.16 35.64
CA ARG A 363 -38.17 -12.80 36.26
C ARG A 363 -39.18 -12.72 37.46
N PRO A 364 -39.34 -11.61 38.26
CA PRO A 364 -39.13 -10.18 37.88
C PRO A 364 -38.75 -9.08 38.95
N GLN A 365 -38.43 -7.86 38.45
CA GLN A 365 -38.35 -6.53 39.13
C GLN A 365 -37.31 -6.41 40.29
N GLU A 366 -36.72 -5.26 40.68
CA GLU A 366 -37.09 -3.83 40.60
C GLU A 366 -35.82 -2.91 40.65
N GLU A 367 -35.99 -1.58 40.72
CA GLU A 367 -34.97 -0.51 40.56
C GLU A 367 -33.84 -0.39 41.63
N LYS A 368 -32.62 0.06 41.22
CA LYS A 368 -32.02 1.38 41.61
C LYS A 368 -30.53 1.57 41.22
N ARG A 369 -30.20 2.77 40.70
CA ARG A 369 -28.89 3.47 40.76
C ARG A 369 -28.92 4.46 41.96
N PRO A 370 -27.83 5.17 42.38
CA PRO A 370 -26.46 5.28 41.82
C PRO A 370 -25.29 5.14 42.83
N ALA A 371 -24.03 5.20 42.35
CA ALA A 371 -22.93 6.09 42.81
C ALA A 371 -21.49 5.51 42.81
N ALA A 372 -20.61 6.20 42.06
CA ALA A 372 -19.16 6.50 42.20
C ALA A 372 -18.12 5.58 42.92
N SER A 373 -16.98 5.43 42.22
CA SER A 373 -15.57 5.43 42.69
C SER A 373 -15.07 4.48 43.80
N ALA A 374 -14.16 3.55 43.40
CA ALA A 374 -12.83 3.37 44.02
C ALA A 374 -11.91 2.47 43.17
N LEU A 375 -10.59 2.62 43.34
CA LEU A 375 -9.51 1.90 42.64
C LEU A 375 -8.91 0.79 43.54
N VAL A 376 -8.50 -0.35 42.93
CA VAL A 376 -7.40 -1.28 43.36
C VAL A 376 -7.68 -2.15 44.63
N PRO A 377 -7.07 -3.36 44.85
CA PRO A 377 -6.13 -4.19 44.06
C PRO A 377 -6.57 -5.66 43.76
N MET A 378 -5.70 -6.38 43.05
CA MET A 378 -5.64 -7.84 42.87
C MET A 378 -5.44 -8.64 44.19
N PRO A 379 -5.82 -9.93 44.23
CA PRO A 379 -5.21 -10.93 45.10
C PRO A 379 -4.25 -11.86 44.31
N GLY A 380 -3.02 -12.02 44.81
CA GLY A 380 -2.11 -13.08 44.38
C GLY A 380 -2.10 -14.24 45.37
N TYR A 381 -1.83 -15.46 44.88
CA TYR A 381 -1.38 -16.58 45.70
C TYR A 381 0.08 -16.88 45.37
N GLY A 382 0.90 -17.13 46.40
CA GLY A 382 2.32 -17.45 46.24
C GLY A 382 2.74 -18.67 47.04
N CYS A 383 4.01 -19.06 46.89
CA CYS A 383 4.71 -19.99 47.78
C CYS A 383 6.13 -19.47 48.04
N SER A 384 6.60 -19.64 49.27
CA SER A 384 7.96 -19.33 49.77
C SER A 384 8.94 -20.47 49.42
N GLN A 385 10.26 -20.44 49.65
CA GLN A 385 11.15 -19.64 50.53
C GLN A 385 12.47 -19.33 49.75
N SER A 386 13.54 -18.67 50.24
CA SER A 386 13.96 -18.13 51.56
C SER A 386 14.98 -16.98 51.36
N GLY A 387 15.28 -16.20 52.41
CA GLY A 387 16.35 -15.18 52.42
C GLY A 387 17.69 -15.69 52.98
N PRO A 388 18.55 -14.83 53.61
CA PRO A 388 18.36 -13.40 53.88
C PRO A 388 19.56 -12.46 53.66
N GLY A 389 19.28 -11.15 53.68
CA GLY A 389 20.21 -10.09 54.09
C GLY A 389 21.04 -9.41 52.97
N ALA A 390 21.40 -8.13 53.06
CA ALA A 390 20.94 -7.09 54.00
C ALA A 390 21.30 -5.68 53.45
N LEU A 391 20.54 -4.66 53.87
CA LEU A 391 20.89 -3.22 53.89
C LEU A 391 21.05 -2.46 52.53
N ALA A 392 20.22 -1.43 52.39
CA ALA A 392 20.41 -0.25 51.54
C ALA A 392 21.18 0.85 52.37
N PRO A 393 21.33 2.14 51.97
CA PRO A 393 20.85 2.84 50.76
C PRO A 393 21.81 3.92 50.15
N ALA A 394 21.31 4.63 49.13
CA ALA A 394 21.48 6.07 48.83
C ALA A 394 22.87 6.72 48.50
N ALA A 395 23.00 7.11 47.23
CA ALA A 395 23.26 8.48 46.70
C ALA A 395 24.28 9.46 47.35
N LEU A 396 25.22 9.98 46.52
CA LEU A 396 25.51 11.42 46.22
C LEU A 396 26.71 11.50 45.23
N ILE A 397 26.63 12.14 44.04
CA ILE A 397 26.84 13.58 43.67
C ILE A 397 28.32 14.03 43.46
N ALA A 398 28.53 14.75 42.34
CA ALA A 398 29.65 15.62 41.93
C ALA A 398 31.02 14.96 41.65
N ALA A 399 31.72 15.11 40.51
CA ALA A 399 31.97 16.20 39.52
C ALA A 399 33.37 16.85 39.66
N LEU A 400 33.83 17.55 38.61
CA LEU A 400 35.18 18.17 38.38
C LEU A 400 36.27 17.18 37.89
N LEU A 401 37.20 17.51 36.96
CA LEU A 401 37.35 18.70 36.08
C LEU A 401 38.25 18.41 34.84
N ALA A 402 37.96 19.11 33.73
CA ALA A 402 38.88 19.69 32.72
C ALA A 402 39.89 18.89 31.84
N LEU A 403 40.10 19.53 30.66
CA LEU A 403 41.18 19.48 29.65
C LEU A 403 40.95 18.54 28.45
N LEU A 404 40.46 19.02 27.30
CA LEU A 404 41.01 19.96 26.28
C LEU A 404 41.91 19.28 25.21
N VAL A 405 41.78 19.82 23.98
CA VAL A 405 42.63 19.62 22.78
C VAL A 405 42.36 18.36 21.92
N ARG A 406 41.61 18.58 20.82
CA ARG A 406 41.85 17.89 19.51
C ARG A 406 43.12 18.50 18.87
N PRO A 407 43.90 17.76 18.06
CA PRO A 407 43.66 17.84 16.61
C PRO A 407 43.97 16.55 15.81
N SER A 408 43.72 16.62 14.51
CA SER A 408 43.69 15.50 13.56
C SER A 408 44.96 15.36 12.70
N ARG A 409 45.16 14.15 12.15
CA ARG A 409 45.90 13.79 10.91
C ARG A 409 47.43 13.97 10.86
N CYS A 410 48.13 12.92 10.40
CA CYS A 410 49.02 13.02 9.24
C CYS A 410 49.26 11.65 8.55
N LEU A 411 49.65 11.66 7.26
CA LEU A 411 49.85 10.47 6.42
C LEU A 411 51.34 10.08 6.27
N ALA A 412 51.62 8.80 6.00
CA ALA A 412 52.70 8.34 5.12
C ALA A 412 52.31 6.97 4.50
N ARG A 413 52.01 6.87 3.20
CA ARG A 413 52.87 6.72 2.00
C ARG A 413 53.40 5.28 1.74
N THR A 414 53.07 4.78 0.55
CA THR A 414 53.39 3.45 -0.01
C THR A 414 54.84 3.33 -0.52
N PRO A 415 55.29 2.12 -0.91
CA PRO A 415 55.45 1.90 -2.36
C PRO A 415 55.01 0.52 -2.91
N ARG A 416 54.90 0.45 -4.24
CA ARG A 416 54.53 -0.72 -5.06
C ARG A 416 55.57 -1.84 -5.08
N ARG A 417 55.12 -3.08 -5.36
CA ARG A 417 55.70 -3.93 -6.43
C ARG A 417 54.61 -4.70 -7.20
N ARG A 418 54.76 -4.78 -8.52
CA ARG A 418 54.11 -5.74 -9.42
C ARG A 418 55.06 -6.93 -9.63
N SER A 419 54.54 -8.15 -9.78
CA SER A 419 54.94 -9.06 -10.87
C SER A 419 54.23 -10.43 -10.80
N ILE A 420 53.55 -10.80 -11.90
CA ILE A 420 53.57 -12.12 -12.58
C ILE A 420 53.28 -13.35 -11.68
N PHE A 421 52.15 -14.03 -11.79
CA PHE A 421 51.62 -14.68 -13.02
C PHE A 421 50.12 -14.45 -13.24
#